data_AF-C4XEF4-F1
#
_entry.id   AF-C4XEF4-F1
#
_cell.length_a   1.000
_cell.length_b   1.000
_cell.length_c   1.000
_cell.angle_alpha   90.00
_cell.angle_beta   90.00
_cell.angle_gamma   90.00
#
_symmetry.space_group_name_H-M   'P 1'
#
loop_
_entity.id
_entity.type
_entity.pdbx_description
1 polymer ?
#
loop_
_entity_poly.entity_id
_entity_poly.type
_entity_poly.pdbx_seq_one_letter_code
_entity_poly.pdbx_strand_id
1 'polypeptide(L)'
;MILTNNPPQPPQQLVHDISQERYVYKSEYLDAPSYLTKDHYDVNFKDACNIVNGNIEIKRYFTEDRFAIKIFFIQPKNLHKKFFEGFDIEINGKRIDGNIIRSCTKLETMDSSLLNERLSFKKWYSKFTEETSAYGLTILSPKIINLPYEKFRILRVYFRSKEKTEKQYWEIKKINDERREYTFNAKDNKVYFKIPQLYEFNFNGYNSHIEKDELKIHYLNSIVKLNEFDRYERKNELATIETEEAKESSLSDHWPYGYTAPWHGITWEEYYEQFPRLLNLLKISKSFYASQNLTNYGFKNIANELFTKVKNEIYTKTTTSSDDSTKWKDYKTGTYENFIDYDYDNGYLVNSTKSQKAGLFIPYNYKGNLKTNYVLYFNDKAYSNTSSPIILNINNHQLFKRKILDHVEGTIQLKYEENNDIFDSNSTYEFKGEDIEEYLKLKDFSSIYSLDRYKVKNG
;
A
#
# COMPACT_ATOMS: atom_id res chain seq x y z
N MET A 1 -28.96 6.98 38.20
CA MET A 1 -27.67 6.98 37.49
C MET A 1 -27.73 5.89 36.43
N ILE A 2 -27.73 6.26 35.15
CA ILE A 2 -27.71 5.31 34.03
C ILE A 2 -26.24 5.06 33.71
N LEU A 3 -25.75 3.85 34.00
CA LEU A 3 -24.43 3.40 33.60
C LEU A 3 -24.49 2.96 32.14
N THR A 4 -23.97 3.78 31.23
CA THR A 4 -23.79 3.39 29.83
C THR A 4 -22.55 2.48 29.74
N ASN A 5 -22.80 1.18 29.65
CA ASN A 5 -21.80 0.20 29.22
C ASN A 5 -21.47 0.46 27.74
N ASN A 6 -20.50 1.32 27.49
CA ASN A 6 -19.90 1.38 26.17
C ASN A 6 -19.14 0.06 25.93
N PRO A 7 -19.41 -0.67 24.84
CA PRO A 7 -18.63 -1.85 24.50
C PRO A 7 -17.15 -1.44 24.31
N PRO A 8 -16.21 -2.29 24.72
CA PRO A 8 -14.78 -2.00 24.57
C PRO A 8 -14.49 -1.74 23.09
N GLN A 9 -13.90 -0.57 22.80
CA GLN A 9 -13.43 -0.28 21.46
C GLN A 9 -12.44 -1.38 21.02
N PRO A 10 -12.57 -1.92 19.80
CA PRO A 10 -11.60 -2.89 19.30
C PRO A 10 -10.20 -2.26 19.33
N PRO A 11 -9.16 -3.03 19.69
CA PRO A 11 -7.81 -2.50 19.77
C PRO A 11 -7.42 -1.87 18.43
N GLN A 12 -7.06 -0.58 18.46
CA GLN A 12 -6.56 0.12 17.27
C GLN A 12 -5.38 -0.66 16.69
N GLN A 13 -5.51 -1.08 15.43
CA GLN A 13 -4.43 -1.69 14.67
C GLN A 13 -3.39 -0.61 14.37
N LEU A 14 -2.13 -0.84 14.78
CA LEU A 14 -1.03 0.05 14.41
C LEU A 14 -0.74 -0.12 12.93
N VAL A 15 -0.97 0.96 12.17
CA VAL A 15 -0.64 1.05 10.75
C VAL A 15 0.65 1.84 10.62
N HIS A 16 1.59 1.31 9.85
CA HIS A 16 2.87 1.96 9.61
C HIS A 16 2.97 2.52 8.18
N ASP A 17 3.32 3.79 8.06
CA ASP A 17 3.58 4.41 6.76
C ASP A 17 5.05 4.21 6.37
N ILE A 18 5.27 3.54 5.24
CA ILE A 18 6.59 3.33 4.65
C ILE A 18 6.83 4.43 3.64
N SER A 19 7.99 5.09 3.74
CA SER A 19 8.43 6.19 2.88
C SER A 19 7.50 7.41 2.98
N GLN A 20 7.90 8.40 3.79
CA GLN A 20 7.28 9.72 3.75
C GLN A 20 7.88 10.51 2.57
N GLU A 21 7.49 10.16 1.34
CA GLU A 21 7.77 11.06 0.23
C GLU A 21 7.03 12.37 0.50
N ARG A 22 7.79 13.46 0.57
CA ARG A 22 7.25 14.78 0.88
C ARG A 22 7.20 15.60 -0.40
N TYR A 23 6.17 16.40 -0.51
CA TYR A 23 6.00 17.32 -1.61
C TYR A 23 5.76 18.72 -1.06
N VAL A 24 6.30 19.70 -1.77
CA VAL A 24 5.90 21.10 -1.63
C VAL A 24 5.30 21.50 -2.95
N TYR A 25 4.17 22.19 -2.91
CA TYR A 25 3.53 22.67 -4.11
C TYR A 25 2.90 24.03 -3.87
N LYS A 26 2.70 24.77 -4.96
CA LYS A 26 2.17 26.14 -4.93
C LYS A 26 1.49 26.51 -6.25
N SER A 27 0.53 27.41 -6.16
CA SER A 27 0.02 28.18 -7.30
C SER A 27 0.55 29.61 -7.20
N GLU A 28 1.18 30.11 -8.26
CA GLU A 28 1.66 31.49 -8.32
C GLU A 28 1.13 32.21 -9.55
N TYR A 29 0.85 33.50 -9.35
CA TYR A 29 0.57 34.45 -10.42
C TYR A 29 1.81 35.28 -10.65
N LEU A 30 2.28 35.32 -11.89
CA LEU A 30 3.24 36.33 -12.30
C LEU A 30 2.48 37.65 -12.46
N ASP A 31 2.95 38.70 -11.78
CA ASP A 31 2.50 40.09 -11.90
C ASP A 31 1.05 40.41 -11.48
N ALA A 32 0.41 39.58 -10.62
CA ALA A 32 -0.92 39.91 -10.10
C ALA A 32 -0.85 41.06 -9.06
N PRO A 33 -1.63 42.15 -9.23
CA PRO A 33 -1.70 43.21 -8.24
C PRO A 33 -2.15 42.70 -6.87
N SER A 34 -1.47 43.14 -5.80
CA SER A 34 -1.72 42.72 -4.42
C SER A 34 -3.11 43.09 -3.87
N TYR A 35 -3.87 43.92 -4.58
CA TYR A 35 -5.20 44.39 -4.19
C TYR A 35 -6.36 43.61 -4.83
N LEU A 36 -6.08 42.57 -5.64
CA LEU A 36 -7.12 41.68 -6.19
C LEU A 36 -7.64 40.73 -5.10
N THR A 37 -8.38 41.29 -4.14
CA THR A 37 -9.13 40.54 -3.13
C THR A 37 -10.41 39.96 -3.75
N LYS A 38 -10.99 39.00 -3.02
CA LYS A 38 -12.18 38.21 -3.39
C LYS A 38 -13.35 39.02 -3.98
N ASP A 39 -13.49 40.29 -3.59
CA ASP A 39 -14.63 41.15 -3.95
C ASP A 39 -14.45 41.89 -5.29
N HIS A 40 -13.24 41.88 -5.91
CA HIS A 40 -12.98 42.57 -7.17
C HIS A 40 -13.41 41.79 -8.43
N TYR A 41 -13.57 40.48 -8.33
CA TYR A 41 -13.93 39.63 -9.48
C TYR A 41 -15.42 39.70 -9.85
N ASP A 42 -16.27 40.15 -8.93
CA ASP A 42 -17.73 40.24 -9.14
C ASP A 42 -18.16 41.51 -9.91
N VAL A 43 -17.29 42.52 -10.07
CA VAL A 43 -17.74 43.86 -10.49
C VAL A 43 -17.09 44.37 -11.78
N ASN A 44 -15.91 43.89 -12.20
CA ASN A 44 -15.27 44.43 -13.42
C ASN A 44 -14.44 43.40 -14.20
N PHE A 45 -15.03 42.80 -15.24
CA PHE A 45 -14.34 41.95 -16.23
C PHE A 45 -13.12 42.59 -16.92
N LYS A 46 -12.96 43.92 -16.79
CA LYS A 46 -11.81 44.67 -17.31
C LYS A 46 -10.53 44.48 -16.50
N ASP A 47 -10.65 44.14 -15.21
CA ASP A 47 -9.52 43.98 -14.27
C ASP A 47 -9.32 42.50 -13.86
N ALA A 48 -10.05 41.57 -14.49
CA ALA A 48 -9.98 40.13 -14.21
C ALA A 48 -8.68 39.52 -14.77
N CYS A 49 -8.05 38.59 -14.03
CA CYS A 49 -6.89 37.85 -14.51
C CYS A 49 -7.22 36.40 -14.93
N ASN A 50 -6.29 35.75 -15.63
CA ASN A 50 -6.38 34.33 -15.98
C ASN A 50 -6.36 33.41 -14.74
N ILE A 51 -7.53 33.23 -14.10
CA ILE A 51 -7.70 32.31 -12.97
C ILE A 51 -8.05 30.92 -13.48
N VAL A 52 -7.20 29.96 -13.13
CA VAL A 52 -7.39 28.54 -13.39
C VAL A 52 -7.34 27.79 -12.06
N ASN A 53 -8.39 27.01 -11.80
CA ASN A 53 -8.45 26.09 -10.66
C ASN A 53 -8.33 24.66 -11.15
N GLY A 54 -7.98 23.74 -10.25
CA GLY A 54 -8.05 22.33 -10.56
C GLY A 54 -7.14 21.50 -9.68
N ASN A 55 -6.73 20.35 -10.20
CA ASN A 55 -5.87 19.44 -9.47
C ASN A 55 -4.87 18.74 -10.40
N ILE A 56 -3.75 18.34 -9.82
CA ILE A 56 -2.80 17.43 -10.45
C ILE A 56 -2.79 16.14 -9.64
N GLU A 57 -2.85 15.02 -10.31
CA GLU A 57 -2.63 13.70 -9.73
C GLU A 57 -1.38 13.05 -10.32
N ILE A 58 -0.56 12.48 -9.45
CA ILE A 58 0.64 11.73 -9.83
C ILE A 58 0.49 10.30 -9.33
N LYS A 59 0.36 9.34 -10.25
CA LYS A 59 0.25 7.91 -9.93
C LYS A 59 1.55 7.18 -10.23
N ARG A 60 2.05 6.43 -9.24
CA ARG A 60 3.24 5.58 -9.35
C ARG A 60 2.90 4.20 -9.91
N TYR A 61 3.79 3.69 -10.76
CA TYR A 61 3.84 2.32 -11.23
C TYR A 61 5.18 1.70 -10.77
N PHE A 62 5.11 0.90 -9.71
CA PHE A 62 6.28 0.35 -9.00
C PHE A 62 7.08 -0.65 -9.84
N THR A 63 6.41 -1.41 -10.72
CA THR A 63 7.05 -2.47 -11.52
C THR A 63 8.14 -1.99 -12.48
N GLU A 64 7.95 -0.79 -13.05
CA GLU A 64 8.85 -0.24 -14.07
C GLU A 64 9.55 1.06 -13.63
N ASP A 65 9.41 1.46 -12.35
CA ASP A 65 9.78 2.81 -11.86
C ASP A 65 9.20 3.91 -12.75
N ARG A 66 7.91 3.84 -12.98
CA ARG A 66 7.21 4.74 -13.90
C ARG A 66 6.11 5.50 -13.18
N PHE A 67 5.62 6.55 -13.83
CA PHE A 67 4.51 7.32 -13.30
C PHE A 67 3.67 7.92 -14.42
N ALA A 68 2.40 8.19 -14.10
CA ALA A 68 1.50 8.98 -14.94
C ALA A 68 1.14 10.27 -14.22
N ILE A 69 0.80 11.29 -15.01
CA ILE A 69 0.29 12.56 -14.49
C ILE A 69 -1.08 12.79 -15.09
N LYS A 70 -2.07 13.09 -14.24
CA LYS A 70 -3.38 13.60 -14.65
C LYS A 70 -3.48 15.05 -14.21
N ILE A 71 -3.85 15.93 -15.13
CA ILE A 71 -4.08 17.36 -14.85
C ILE A 71 -5.53 17.63 -15.19
N PHE A 72 -6.29 18.09 -14.23
CA PHE A 72 -7.62 18.63 -14.45
C PHE A 72 -7.59 20.11 -14.14
N PHE A 73 -8.19 20.93 -15.01
CA PHE A 73 -8.33 22.35 -14.77
C PHE A 73 -9.69 22.87 -15.23
N ILE A 74 -10.16 23.94 -14.59
CA ILE A 74 -11.45 24.57 -14.83
C ILE A 74 -11.33 26.09 -14.75
N GLN A 75 -12.10 26.77 -15.59
CA GLN A 75 -12.18 28.23 -15.70
C GLN A 75 -13.60 28.66 -16.13
N PRO A 76 -14.13 29.82 -15.67
CA PRO A 76 -15.40 30.33 -16.18
C PRO A 76 -15.30 30.55 -17.69
N LYS A 77 -16.37 30.26 -18.43
CA LYS A 77 -16.34 30.22 -19.89
C LYS A 77 -15.89 31.54 -20.51
N ASN A 78 -16.31 32.69 -19.98
CA ASN A 78 -15.91 33.97 -20.58
C ASN A 78 -14.46 34.33 -20.25
N LEU A 79 -13.98 34.04 -19.03
CA LEU A 79 -12.57 34.19 -18.70
C LEU A 79 -11.70 33.29 -19.57
N HIS A 80 -12.14 32.05 -19.80
CA HIS A 80 -11.46 31.13 -20.72
C HIS A 80 -11.39 31.70 -22.14
N LYS A 81 -12.52 32.18 -22.69
CA LYS A 81 -12.54 32.79 -24.03
C LYS A 81 -11.63 34.02 -24.13
N LYS A 82 -11.64 34.87 -23.10
CA LYS A 82 -10.88 36.13 -23.08
C LYS A 82 -9.38 35.87 -22.91
N PHE A 83 -9.00 35.05 -21.94
CA PHE A 83 -7.62 34.94 -21.49
C PHE A 83 -6.93 33.66 -21.93
N PHE A 84 -7.60 32.51 -21.96
CA PHE A 84 -6.91 31.22 -22.16
C PHE A 84 -6.40 31.06 -23.60
N GLU A 85 -5.09 30.93 -23.76
CA GLU A 85 -4.43 30.59 -25.03
C GLU A 85 -4.03 29.11 -25.11
N GLY A 86 -3.78 28.50 -23.95
CA GLY A 86 -3.31 27.13 -23.82
C GLY A 86 -2.50 26.95 -22.55
N PHE A 87 -1.79 25.83 -22.44
CA PHE A 87 -0.88 25.59 -21.33
C PHE A 87 0.30 24.74 -21.77
N ASP A 88 1.39 24.87 -21.05
CA ASP A 88 2.62 24.12 -21.27
C ASP A 88 2.96 23.33 -20.00
N ILE A 89 3.52 22.13 -20.19
CA ILE A 89 3.95 21.26 -19.09
C ILE A 89 5.46 21.10 -19.15
N GLU A 90 6.12 21.26 -17.99
CA GLU A 90 7.55 21.07 -17.80
C GLU A 90 7.80 20.04 -16.69
N ILE A 91 8.62 19.04 -16.97
CA ILE A 91 9.07 18.03 -16.00
C ILE A 91 10.59 18.13 -15.90
N ASN A 92 11.13 18.35 -14.70
CA ASN A 92 12.57 18.50 -14.47
C ASN A 92 13.25 19.52 -15.40
N GLY A 93 12.60 20.65 -15.69
CA GLY A 93 13.13 21.67 -16.59
C GLY A 93 12.97 21.37 -18.08
N LYS A 94 12.45 20.19 -18.46
CA LYS A 94 12.21 19.82 -19.86
C LYS A 94 10.74 20.01 -20.21
N ARG A 95 10.47 20.80 -21.25
CA ARG A 95 9.11 21.01 -21.77
C ARG A 95 8.64 19.80 -22.57
N ILE A 96 7.39 19.42 -22.39
CA ILE A 96 6.71 18.43 -23.22
C ILE A 96 6.24 19.13 -24.51
N ASP A 97 6.36 18.44 -25.64
CA ASP A 97 5.88 18.94 -26.94
C ASP A 97 4.39 19.31 -26.86
N GLY A 98 4.07 20.54 -27.27
CA GLY A 98 2.70 21.06 -27.29
C GLY A 98 1.73 20.24 -28.14
N ASN A 99 2.19 19.58 -29.20
CA ASN A 99 1.36 18.68 -30.02
C ASN A 99 0.95 17.44 -29.22
N ILE A 100 1.87 16.89 -28.41
CA ILE A 100 1.57 15.77 -27.51
C ILE A 100 0.56 16.22 -26.45
N ILE A 101 0.79 17.38 -25.81
CA ILE A 101 -0.14 17.93 -24.82
C ILE A 101 -1.54 18.07 -25.43
N ARG A 102 -1.67 18.66 -26.62
CA ARG A 102 -2.96 18.81 -27.32
C ARG A 102 -3.62 17.47 -27.59
N SER A 103 -2.87 16.47 -28.06
CA SER A 103 -3.40 15.13 -28.35
C SER A 103 -3.89 14.38 -27.11
N CYS A 104 -3.29 14.67 -25.95
CA CYS A 104 -3.62 14.05 -24.67
C CYS A 104 -4.61 14.87 -23.82
N THR A 105 -5.06 16.01 -24.35
CA THR A 105 -5.94 16.93 -23.63
C THR A 105 -7.32 16.95 -24.25
N LYS A 106 -8.32 16.75 -23.41
CA LYS A 106 -9.72 16.98 -23.77
C LYS A 106 -10.18 18.30 -23.16
N LEU A 107 -10.48 19.27 -24.00
CA LEU A 107 -11.04 20.57 -23.61
C LEU A 107 -12.51 20.63 -24.02
N GLU A 108 -13.37 21.02 -23.09
CA GLU A 108 -14.82 21.06 -23.28
C GLU A 108 -15.45 22.19 -22.44
N THR A 109 -16.74 22.45 -22.66
CA THR A 109 -17.55 23.34 -21.82
C THR A 109 -18.78 22.61 -21.30
N MET A 110 -19.14 22.87 -20.05
CA MET A 110 -20.30 22.28 -19.37
C MET A 110 -20.89 23.27 -18.37
N ASP A 111 -22.14 23.03 -17.98
CA ASP A 111 -22.75 23.72 -16.85
C ASP A 111 -21.87 23.60 -15.59
N SER A 112 -21.63 24.75 -14.96
CA SER A 112 -20.78 24.88 -13.78
C SER A 112 -21.29 24.06 -12.59
N SER A 113 -22.61 23.86 -12.47
CA SER A 113 -23.23 23.09 -11.39
C SER A 113 -22.90 21.60 -11.46
N LEU A 114 -22.90 21.02 -12.68
CA LEU A 114 -22.56 19.62 -12.93
C LEU A 114 -21.10 19.29 -12.62
N LEU A 115 -20.20 20.24 -12.86
CA LEU A 115 -18.78 20.09 -12.54
C LEU A 115 -18.53 20.20 -11.03
N ASN A 116 -19.28 21.05 -10.32
CA ASN A 116 -19.12 21.30 -8.89
C ASN A 116 -19.44 20.07 -8.02
N GLU A 117 -20.53 19.36 -8.33
CA GLU A 117 -20.94 18.14 -7.61
C GLU A 117 -19.86 17.05 -7.67
N ARG A 118 -19.17 16.93 -8.81
CA ARG A 118 -18.15 15.90 -9.03
C ARG A 118 -16.79 16.25 -8.48
N LEU A 119 -16.38 17.51 -8.59
CA LEU A 119 -15.01 17.90 -8.33
C LEU A 119 -14.79 18.42 -6.91
N SER A 120 -15.82 18.41 -6.07
CA SER A 120 -15.78 18.91 -4.68
C SER A 120 -15.27 20.36 -4.55
N PHE A 121 -15.28 21.13 -5.64
CA PHE A 121 -14.93 22.55 -5.64
C PHE A 121 -16.11 23.40 -5.15
N LYS A 122 -16.63 23.10 -3.94
CA LYS A 122 -17.78 23.79 -3.32
C LYS A 122 -17.65 25.34 -3.30
N LYS A 123 -16.45 25.86 -3.53
CA LYS A 123 -16.09 27.30 -3.53
C LYS A 123 -15.97 27.93 -4.93
N TRP A 124 -16.11 27.17 -6.01
CA TRP A 124 -16.02 27.68 -7.39
C TRP A 124 -17.26 28.49 -7.76
N TYR A 125 -18.44 27.94 -7.50
CA TYR A 125 -19.71 28.56 -7.87
C TYR A 125 -20.11 29.73 -6.96
N SER A 126 -19.67 29.74 -5.69
CA SER A 126 -19.96 30.86 -4.80
C SER A 126 -19.20 32.14 -5.13
N LYS A 127 -18.29 32.10 -6.11
CA LYS A 127 -17.42 33.22 -6.53
C LYS A 127 -17.63 33.66 -7.98
N PHE A 128 -18.45 32.96 -8.76
CA PHE A 128 -18.72 33.31 -10.15
C PHE A 128 -20.20 33.16 -10.44
N THR A 129 -20.78 34.19 -11.05
CA THR A 129 -22.17 34.20 -11.53
C THR A 129 -22.35 33.47 -12.86
N GLU A 130 -21.27 32.95 -13.47
CA GLU A 130 -21.33 32.24 -14.74
C GLU A 130 -21.85 30.79 -14.60
N GLU A 131 -22.98 30.54 -15.26
CA GLU A 131 -23.64 29.23 -15.35
C GLU A 131 -22.80 28.19 -16.11
N THR A 132 -21.81 28.60 -16.92
CA THR A 132 -20.99 27.67 -17.71
C THR A 132 -19.50 27.83 -17.46
N SER A 133 -18.81 26.68 -17.40
CA SER A 133 -17.36 26.60 -17.22
C SER A 133 -16.71 25.87 -18.39
N ALA A 134 -15.52 26.31 -18.76
CA ALA A 134 -14.59 25.55 -19.60
C ALA A 134 -13.69 24.70 -18.72
N TYR A 135 -13.44 23.46 -19.12
CA TYR A 135 -12.55 22.56 -18.39
C TYR A 135 -11.66 21.77 -19.33
N GLY A 136 -10.49 21.38 -18.83
CA GLY A 136 -9.53 20.52 -19.50
C GLY A 136 -9.14 19.34 -18.65
N LEU A 137 -9.05 18.16 -19.27
CA LEU A 137 -8.46 16.96 -18.69
C LEU A 137 -7.30 16.49 -19.57
N THR A 138 -6.11 16.42 -18.97
CA THR A 138 -4.89 15.94 -19.63
C THR A 138 -4.37 14.72 -18.89
N ILE A 139 -4.10 13.63 -19.60
CA ILE A 139 -3.45 12.43 -19.05
C ILE A 139 -2.14 12.18 -19.78
N LEU A 140 -1.03 12.33 -19.07
CA LEU A 140 0.29 11.97 -19.54
C LEU A 140 0.62 10.54 -19.07
N SER A 141 0.65 9.62 -20.03
CA SER A 141 1.04 8.24 -19.76
C SER A 141 2.54 8.12 -19.49
N PRO A 142 2.99 7.03 -18.84
CA PRO A 142 4.42 6.80 -18.61
C PRO A 142 5.27 6.80 -19.88
N LYS A 143 4.69 6.34 -21.00
CA LYS A 143 5.36 6.32 -22.30
C LYS A 143 5.68 7.73 -22.82
N ILE A 144 4.79 8.70 -22.55
CA ILE A 144 4.98 10.10 -22.94
C ILE A 144 6.02 10.76 -22.05
N ILE A 145 5.93 10.52 -20.74
CA ILE A 145 6.84 11.12 -19.75
C ILE A 145 8.27 10.60 -19.94
N ASN A 146 8.42 9.30 -20.22
CA ASN A 146 9.71 8.62 -20.46
C ASN A 146 10.80 9.01 -19.45
N LEU A 147 10.42 9.10 -18.18
CA LEU A 147 11.29 9.44 -17.06
C LEU A 147 11.01 8.45 -15.93
N PRO A 148 12.06 7.84 -15.33
CA PRO A 148 11.87 7.04 -14.14
C PRO A 148 11.33 7.88 -12.98
N TYR A 149 10.40 7.34 -12.20
CA TYR A 149 9.80 8.08 -11.09
C TYR A 149 10.84 8.47 -10.03
N GLU A 150 11.85 7.62 -9.80
CA GLU A 150 12.94 7.96 -8.90
C GLU A 150 13.72 9.22 -9.31
N LYS A 151 13.66 9.61 -10.59
CA LYS A 151 14.33 10.80 -11.14
C LYS A 151 13.40 12.01 -11.19
N PHE A 152 12.11 11.84 -10.94
CA PHE A 152 11.17 12.95 -10.86
C PHE A 152 11.52 13.88 -9.69
N ARG A 153 11.67 15.18 -9.97
CA ARG A 153 11.99 16.21 -8.96
C ARG A 153 10.99 17.34 -8.97
N ILE A 154 10.54 17.75 -10.15
CA ILE A 154 9.67 18.91 -10.29
C ILE A 154 8.73 18.79 -11.49
N LEU A 155 7.50 19.22 -11.30
CA LEU A 155 6.49 19.42 -12.33
C LEU A 155 6.04 20.87 -12.29
N ARG A 156 5.96 21.52 -13.46
CA ARG A 156 5.36 22.83 -13.63
C ARG A 156 4.33 22.81 -14.74
N VAL A 157 3.21 23.48 -14.51
CA VAL A 157 2.16 23.71 -15.51
C VAL A 157 1.99 25.21 -15.65
N TYR A 158 2.24 25.73 -16.83
CA TYR A 158 2.12 27.17 -17.13
C TYR A 158 0.86 27.40 -17.95
N PHE A 159 -0.09 28.17 -17.42
CA PHE A 159 -1.28 28.57 -18.16
C PHE A 159 -0.96 29.83 -18.96
N ARG A 160 -0.96 29.71 -20.29
CA ARG A 160 -0.69 30.81 -21.20
C ARG A 160 -1.93 31.68 -21.34
N SER A 161 -1.73 32.98 -21.15
CA SER A 161 -2.74 33.98 -21.39
C SER A 161 -2.48 34.68 -22.72
N LYS A 162 -3.55 34.98 -23.46
CA LYS A 162 -3.52 35.85 -24.65
C LYS A 162 -3.03 37.26 -24.30
N GLU A 163 -3.20 37.66 -23.04
CA GLU A 163 -2.69 38.91 -22.50
C GLU A 163 -1.33 38.68 -21.80
N LYS A 164 -0.34 39.53 -22.12
CA LYS A 164 1.09 39.26 -21.82
C LYS A 164 1.43 39.16 -20.33
N THR A 165 0.62 39.72 -19.44
CA THR A 165 0.95 40.00 -18.04
C THR A 165 0.34 39.02 -17.04
N GLU A 166 -0.46 38.03 -17.47
CA GLU A 166 -1.29 37.24 -16.55
C GLU A 166 -1.02 35.74 -16.67
N LYS A 167 0.19 35.32 -16.26
CA LYS A 167 0.57 33.91 -16.29
C LYS A 167 0.43 33.30 -14.91
N GLN A 168 -0.55 32.41 -14.76
CA GLN A 168 -0.61 31.51 -13.62
C GLN A 168 0.27 30.29 -13.89
N TYR A 169 0.99 29.82 -12.88
CA TYR A 169 1.62 28.52 -12.95
C TYR A 169 1.40 27.70 -11.67
N TRP A 170 1.32 26.38 -11.85
CA TRP A 170 1.29 25.40 -10.78
C TRP A 170 2.66 24.72 -10.71
N GLU A 171 3.20 24.57 -9.51
CA GLU A 171 4.49 23.89 -9.29
C GLU A 171 4.36 22.84 -8.21
N ILE A 172 4.88 21.63 -8.47
CA ILE A 172 5.02 20.53 -7.52
C ILE A 172 6.50 20.15 -7.47
N LYS A 173 7.09 20.21 -6.27
CA LYS A 173 8.47 19.82 -5.98
C LYS A 173 8.48 18.60 -5.08
N LYS A 174 9.11 17.52 -5.56
CA LYS A 174 9.40 16.33 -4.76
C LYS A 174 10.59 16.62 -3.85
N ILE A 175 10.40 16.41 -2.55
CA ILE A 175 11.48 16.35 -1.57
C ILE A 175 11.93 14.89 -1.51
N ASN A 176 13.20 14.64 -1.83
CA ASN A 176 13.75 13.29 -1.71
C ASN A 176 13.87 12.94 -0.23
N ASP A 177 13.34 11.79 0.15
CA ASP A 177 13.61 11.16 1.43
C ASP A 177 14.16 9.76 1.17
N GLU A 178 15.21 9.37 1.90
CA GLU A 178 16.09 8.26 1.52
C GLU A 178 15.91 7.03 2.41
N ARG A 179 15.02 7.07 3.41
CA ARG A 179 14.80 5.91 4.29
C ARG A 179 14.22 4.73 3.49
N ARG A 180 15.02 3.68 3.31
CA ARG A 180 14.63 2.43 2.64
C ARG A 180 14.53 1.24 3.58
N GLU A 181 14.89 1.38 4.85
CA GLU A 181 14.84 0.30 5.83
C GLU A 181 13.90 0.63 6.99
N TYR A 182 13.00 -0.31 7.28
CA TYR A 182 11.94 -0.17 8.29
C TYR A 182 11.90 -1.41 9.17
N THR A 183 11.61 -1.22 10.45
CA THR A 183 11.47 -2.31 11.41
C THR A 183 10.08 -2.26 12.02
N PHE A 184 9.39 -3.39 11.99
CA PHE A 184 8.05 -3.58 12.54
C PHE A 184 8.06 -4.68 13.59
N ASN A 185 7.22 -4.52 14.60
CA ASN A 185 6.94 -5.59 15.55
C ASN A 185 5.51 -6.07 15.29
N ALA A 186 5.37 -7.35 14.95
CA ALA A 186 4.08 -7.96 14.67
C ALA A 186 3.21 -7.97 15.94
N LYS A 187 1.92 -7.70 15.75
CA LYS A 187 0.89 -7.86 16.77
C LYS A 187 -0.07 -8.92 16.29
N ASP A 188 -0.34 -9.93 17.12
CA ASP A 188 -1.20 -11.07 16.76
C ASP A 188 -0.74 -11.73 15.43
N ASN A 189 0.58 -11.89 15.28
CA ASN A 189 1.25 -12.40 14.09
C ASN A 189 0.97 -11.62 12.79
N LYS A 190 0.61 -10.32 12.90
CA LYS A 190 0.29 -9.47 11.75
C LYS A 190 1.05 -8.15 11.78
N VAL A 191 1.36 -7.64 10.59
CA VAL A 191 1.88 -6.29 10.36
C VAL A 191 1.09 -5.63 9.25
N TYR A 192 0.75 -4.36 9.45
CA TYR A 192 0.08 -3.51 8.49
C TYR A 192 1.04 -2.41 8.05
N PHE A 193 1.23 -2.25 6.75
CA PHE A 193 2.01 -1.15 6.22
C PHE A 193 1.38 -0.54 4.97
N LYS A 194 1.76 0.70 4.68
CA LYS A 194 1.26 1.46 3.55
C LYS A 194 2.41 2.06 2.75
N ILE A 195 2.35 1.98 1.43
CA ILE A 195 3.32 2.60 0.51
C ILE A 195 2.58 3.63 -0.35
N PRO A 196 2.98 4.92 -0.35
CA PRO A 196 2.36 5.94 -1.19
C PRO A 196 2.36 5.55 -2.68
N GLN A 197 1.19 5.60 -3.31
CA GLN A 197 1.00 5.18 -4.71
C GLN A 197 0.40 6.29 -5.58
N LEU A 198 -0.52 7.09 -5.05
CA LEU A 198 -1.19 8.17 -5.78
C LEU A 198 -1.20 9.44 -4.92
N TYR A 199 -0.75 10.55 -5.51
CA TYR A 199 -0.73 11.87 -4.88
C TYR A 199 -1.71 12.78 -5.59
N GLU A 200 -2.52 13.53 -4.84
CA GLU A 200 -3.48 14.51 -5.33
C GLU A 200 -3.10 15.90 -4.78
N PHE A 201 -2.85 16.83 -5.69
CA PHE A 201 -2.47 18.22 -5.41
C PHE A 201 -3.60 19.12 -5.88
N ASN A 202 -4.26 19.81 -4.96
CA ASN A 202 -5.37 20.71 -5.27
C ASN A 202 -4.89 22.15 -5.37
N PHE A 203 -5.16 22.81 -6.49
CA PHE A 203 -4.75 24.18 -6.77
C PHE A 203 -5.97 25.09 -6.80
N ASN A 204 -6.05 25.97 -5.81
CA ASN A 204 -7.01 27.05 -5.78
C ASN A 204 -6.35 28.29 -6.36
N GLY A 205 -6.82 28.79 -7.50
CA GLY A 205 -6.34 29.99 -8.18
C GLY A 205 -6.62 31.32 -7.44
N TYR A 206 -6.76 31.30 -6.12
CA TYR A 206 -6.98 32.50 -5.32
C TYR A 206 -5.92 32.58 -4.23
N ASN A 207 -4.94 33.45 -4.46
CA ASN A 207 -3.74 33.56 -3.63
C ASN A 207 -3.95 34.41 -2.37
N SER A 208 -5.05 34.21 -1.62
CA SER A 208 -5.32 34.98 -0.40
C SER A 208 -5.30 34.10 0.85
N HIS A 209 -4.09 33.77 1.30
CA HIS A 209 -3.70 33.56 2.70
C HIS A 209 -4.44 32.59 3.64
N ILE A 210 -5.52 31.87 3.28
CA ILE A 210 -6.30 31.13 4.31
C ILE A 210 -6.63 29.67 3.96
N GLU A 211 -6.40 29.19 2.74
CA GLU A 211 -6.62 27.77 2.43
C GLU A 211 -5.30 27.11 2.11
N LYS A 212 -4.76 26.36 3.09
CA LYS A 212 -3.60 25.52 2.85
C LYS A 212 -3.94 24.60 1.69
N ASP A 213 -3.14 24.62 0.64
CA ASP A 213 -3.28 23.63 -0.41
C ASP A 213 -3.15 22.23 0.26
N GLU A 214 -4.18 21.40 0.14
CA GLU A 214 -4.24 20.07 0.78
C GLU A 214 -3.73 18.97 -0.16
N LEU A 215 -2.55 18.42 0.17
CA LEU A 215 -2.05 17.18 -0.42
C LEU A 215 -2.82 16.00 0.14
N LYS A 216 -3.45 15.20 -0.73
CA LYS A 216 -3.97 13.88 -0.37
C LYS A 216 -3.07 12.79 -0.91
N ILE A 217 -2.82 11.77 -0.08
CA ILE A 217 -1.99 10.62 -0.44
C ILE A 217 -2.85 9.37 -0.33
N HIS A 218 -2.90 8.61 -1.42
CA HIS A 218 -3.52 7.29 -1.49
C HIS A 218 -2.41 6.24 -1.56
N TYR A 219 -2.61 5.16 -0.82
CA TYR A 219 -1.58 4.18 -0.53
C TYR A 219 -1.91 2.82 -1.14
N LEU A 220 -0.86 2.11 -1.56
CA LEU A 220 -0.86 0.66 -1.60
C LEU A 220 -0.90 0.16 -0.15
N ASN A 221 -2.02 -0.42 0.25
CA ASN A 221 -2.17 -1.02 1.58
C ASN A 221 -1.61 -2.43 1.55
N SER A 222 -0.97 -2.87 2.62
CA SER A 222 -0.38 -4.20 2.68
C SER A 222 -0.50 -4.81 4.08
N ILE A 223 -0.76 -6.11 4.10
CA ILE A 223 -0.91 -6.91 5.31
C ILE A 223 0.01 -8.11 5.19
N VAL A 224 0.91 -8.25 6.16
CA VAL A 224 1.73 -9.46 6.33
C VAL A 224 1.14 -10.28 7.45
N LYS A 225 0.80 -11.54 7.16
CA LYS A 225 0.37 -12.53 8.17
C LYS A 225 1.49 -13.55 8.32
N LEU A 226 1.98 -13.70 9.53
CA LEU A 226 3.04 -14.63 9.88
C LEU A 226 2.42 -15.89 10.46
N ASN A 227 2.91 -17.02 10.03
CA ASN A 227 2.41 -18.30 10.47
C ASN A 227 3.16 -18.75 11.72
N GLU A 228 2.43 -19.14 12.76
CA GLU A 228 3.04 -19.66 14.00
C GLU A 228 3.77 -20.97 13.74
N PHE A 229 4.92 -21.16 14.38
CA PHE A 229 5.67 -22.40 14.29
C PHE A 229 5.08 -23.45 15.22
N ASP A 230 5.11 -24.70 14.78
CA ASP A 230 4.78 -25.85 15.61
C ASP A 230 6.07 -26.60 16.00
N ARG A 231 5.96 -27.49 16.98
CA ARG A 231 7.06 -28.36 17.40
C ARG A 231 6.94 -29.77 16.82
N TYR A 232 5.72 -30.27 16.66
CA TYR A 232 5.42 -31.59 16.11
C TYR A 232 5.31 -31.57 14.60
N GLU A 233 4.92 -30.43 14.01
CA GLU A 233 4.70 -30.29 12.58
C GLU A 233 5.66 -29.31 11.91
N ARG A 234 6.27 -29.75 10.81
CA ARG A 234 7.09 -28.91 9.93
C ARG A 234 6.19 -27.93 9.19
N LYS A 235 6.57 -26.66 9.19
CA LYS A 235 5.85 -25.59 8.53
C LYS A 235 6.64 -25.06 7.33
N ASN A 236 6.10 -25.29 6.14
CA ASN A 236 6.67 -24.79 4.89
C ASN A 236 6.24 -23.34 4.63
N GLU A 237 4.93 -23.06 4.70
CA GLU A 237 4.42 -21.70 4.51
C GLU A 237 4.65 -20.88 5.78
N LEU A 238 5.61 -19.95 5.73
CA LEU A 238 6.00 -19.16 6.90
C LEU A 238 5.24 -17.85 7.02
N ALA A 239 4.83 -17.27 5.89
CA ALA A 239 4.15 -15.99 5.89
C ALA A 239 3.37 -15.77 4.59
N THR A 240 2.40 -14.86 4.63
CA THR A 240 1.65 -14.39 3.46
C THR A 240 1.64 -12.86 3.44
N ILE A 241 1.62 -12.29 2.24
CA ILE A 241 1.48 -10.86 1.99
C ILE A 241 0.25 -10.69 1.12
N GLU A 242 -0.66 -9.83 1.56
CA GLU A 242 -1.80 -9.34 0.79
C GLU A 242 -1.60 -7.85 0.55
N THR A 243 -1.71 -7.41 -0.69
CA THR A 243 -1.63 -5.99 -1.06
C THR A 243 -2.91 -5.53 -1.73
N GLU A 244 -3.30 -4.28 -1.52
CA GLU A 244 -4.47 -3.64 -2.15
C GLU A 244 -4.10 -2.24 -2.63
N GLU A 245 -4.17 -2.05 -3.95
CA GLU A 245 -3.90 -0.78 -4.61
C GLU A 245 -4.94 0.29 -4.31
N ALA A 246 -4.52 1.55 -4.43
CA ALA A 246 -5.41 2.70 -4.50
C ALA A 246 -6.26 2.61 -5.78
N LYS A 247 -7.55 2.37 -5.60
CA LYS A 247 -8.51 2.18 -6.70
C LYS A 247 -8.82 3.49 -7.42
N GLU A 248 -8.95 4.57 -6.67
CA GLU A 248 -9.36 5.86 -7.23
C GLU A 248 -9.02 7.04 -6.31
N SER A 249 -9.15 8.26 -6.83
CA SER A 249 -8.95 9.51 -6.09
C SER A 249 -10.20 9.91 -5.33
N SER A 250 -10.07 10.82 -4.36
CA SER A 250 -11.23 11.40 -3.66
C SER A 250 -12.22 12.16 -4.59
N LEU A 251 -11.81 12.51 -5.81
CA LEU A 251 -12.62 13.19 -6.82
C LEU A 251 -13.55 12.25 -7.63
N SER A 252 -13.47 10.92 -7.44
CA SER A 252 -14.24 9.95 -8.24
C SER A 252 -15.27 9.12 -7.46
N ASP A 253 -15.29 9.22 -6.13
CA ASP A 253 -16.00 8.28 -5.24
C ASP A 253 -17.54 8.29 -5.31
N HIS A 254 -18.18 9.15 -6.11
CA HIS A 254 -19.65 9.21 -6.14
C HIS A 254 -20.17 9.17 -7.57
N TRP A 255 -20.61 7.98 -7.99
CA TRP A 255 -21.58 7.86 -9.08
C TRP A 255 -22.95 8.32 -8.55
N PRO A 256 -23.70 9.16 -9.27
CA PRO A 256 -25.08 9.47 -8.96
C PRO A 256 -25.95 8.28 -9.40
N TYR A 257 -25.75 7.09 -8.82
CA TYR A 257 -26.69 5.98 -8.99
C TYR A 257 -27.87 6.19 -8.02
N GLY A 258 -28.45 7.39 -8.02
CA GLY A 258 -29.53 7.69 -7.06
C GLY A 258 -30.08 9.11 -7.02
N TYR A 259 -29.65 10.06 -7.87
CA TYR A 259 -30.25 11.40 -7.81
C TYR A 259 -31.56 11.46 -8.61
N THR A 260 -32.65 11.51 -7.85
CA THR A 260 -33.96 11.94 -8.28
C THR A 260 -33.99 13.48 -8.27
N ALA A 261 -34.40 14.06 -9.40
CA ALA A 261 -34.78 15.46 -9.62
C ALA A 261 -33.65 16.46 -9.97
N PRO A 262 -33.98 17.52 -10.76
CA PRO A 262 -33.07 18.59 -11.18
C PRO A 262 -32.63 19.43 -9.97
N TRP A 263 -31.65 18.93 -9.23
CA TRP A 263 -30.93 19.74 -8.27
C TRP A 263 -29.93 20.61 -9.04
N HIS A 264 -29.89 21.90 -8.71
CA HIS A 264 -29.01 22.95 -9.25
C HIS A 264 -29.48 23.72 -10.49
N GLY A 265 -30.78 23.70 -10.83
CA GLY A 265 -31.36 24.67 -11.77
C GLY A 265 -31.21 24.31 -13.25
N ILE A 266 -30.68 23.12 -13.57
CA ILE A 266 -30.71 22.55 -14.92
C ILE A 266 -31.90 21.61 -15.09
N THR A 267 -32.50 21.58 -16.27
CA THR A 267 -33.56 20.64 -16.63
C THR A 267 -33.01 19.22 -16.86
N TRP A 268 -33.88 18.21 -16.82
CA TRP A 268 -33.51 16.84 -17.18
C TRP A 268 -33.00 16.73 -18.62
N GLU A 269 -33.56 17.50 -19.54
CA GLU A 269 -33.16 17.53 -20.95
C GLU A 269 -31.72 18.05 -21.09
N GLU A 270 -31.40 19.17 -20.45
CA GLU A 270 -30.04 19.73 -20.41
C GLU A 270 -29.04 18.77 -19.75
N TYR A 271 -29.46 18.02 -18.73
CA TYR A 271 -28.65 16.96 -18.15
C TYR A 271 -28.35 15.85 -19.16
N TYR A 272 -29.37 15.31 -19.84
CA TYR A 272 -29.20 14.24 -20.82
C TYR A 272 -28.33 14.66 -22.01
N GLU A 273 -28.41 15.92 -22.45
CA GLU A 273 -27.54 16.45 -23.51
C GLU A 273 -26.07 16.53 -23.09
N GLN A 274 -25.80 16.89 -21.83
CA GLN A 274 -24.43 17.06 -21.31
C GLN A 274 -23.84 15.76 -20.75
N PHE A 275 -24.69 14.78 -20.41
CA PHE A 275 -24.28 13.50 -19.81
C PHE A 275 -23.28 12.70 -20.67
N PRO A 276 -23.40 12.60 -22.01
CA PRO A 276 -22.39 11.95 -22.84
C PRO A 276 -20.99 12.58 -22.71
N ARG A 277 -20.90 13.91 -22.58
CA ARG A 277 -19.62 14.62 -22.39
C ARG A 277 -19.01 14.27 -21.03
N LEU A 278 -19.85 14.21 -20.00
CA LEU A 278 -19.46 13.77 -18.66
C LEU A 278 -18.98 12.31 -18.66
N LEU A 279 -19.75 11.40 -19.28
CA LEU A 279 -19.38 9.99 -19.41
C LEU A 279 -18.05 9.80 -20.11
N ASN A 280 -17.78 10.57 -21.16
CA ASN A 280 -16.51 10.50 -21.88
C ASN A 280 -15.34 10.92 -20.98
N LEU A 281 -15.48 12.02 -20.24
CA LEU A 281 -14.49 12.45 -19.24
C LEU A 281 -14.24 11.33 -18.20
N LEU A 282 -15.30 10.71 -17.68
CA LEU A 282 -15.19 9.61 -16.73
C LEU A 282 -14.45 8.40 -17.30
N LYS A 283 -14.74 8.02 -18.55
CA LYS A 283 -14.04 6.92 -19.23
C LYS A 283 -12.56 7.20 -19.39
N ILE A 284 -12.21 8.42 -19.80
CA ILE A 284 -10.81 8.85 -19.95
C ILE A 284 -10.11 8.82 -18.58
N SER A 285 -10.75 9.38 -17.54
CA SER A 285 -10.22 9.38 -16.16
C SER A 285 -10.03 7.96 -15.60
N LYS A 286 -10.98 7.04 -15.83
CA LYS A 286 -10.87 5.63 -15.37
C LYS A 286 -9.63 4.93 -15.90
N SER A 287 -9.18 5.23 -17.12
CA SER A 287 -7.99 4.61 -17.69
C SER A 287 -6.69 4.94 -16.93
N PHE A 288 -6.61 6.13 -16.32
CA PHE A 288 -5.49 6.52 -15.46
C PHE A 288 -5.40 5.65 -14.21
N TYR A 289 -6.54 5.25 -13.67
CA TYR A 289 -6.57 4.46 -12.45
C TYR A 289 -6.28 2.99 -12.66
N ALA A 290 -6.30 2.42 -13.87
CA ALA A 290 -6.09 0.99 -14.12
C ALA A 290 -5.01 0.34 -13.21
N SER A 291 -5.35 -0.82 -12.64
CA SER A 291 -4.48 -1.60 -11.74
C SER A 291 -3.12 -1.88 -12.36
N GLN A 292 -2.11 -1.98 -11.50
CA GLN A 292 -0.78 -2.40 -11.88
C GLN A 292 -0.52 -3.80 -11.31
N ASN A 293 -0.06 -4.72 -12.13
CA ASN A 293 0.37 -6.01 -11.60
C ASN A 293 1.65 -5.81 -10.76
N LEU A 294 1.65 -6.21 -9.49
CA LEU A 294 2.75 -5.98 -8.55
C LEU A 294 3.68 -7.19 -8.46
N THR A 295 4.64 -7.31 -9.36
CA THR A 295 5.50 -8.51 -9.39
C THR A 295 6.72 -8.44 -8.46
N ASN A 296 7.15 -7.26 -8.01
CA ASN A 296 8.51 -7.05 -7.50
C ASN A 296 8.65 -6.90 -5.97
N TYR A 297 7.90 -7.72 -5.21
CA TYR A 297 8.04 -7.81 -3.75
C TYR A 297 7.97 -9.26 -3.27
N GLY A 298 8.52 -9.52 -2.09
CA GLY A 298 8.51 -10.86 -1.50
C GLY A 298 9.32 -10.96 -0.21
N PHE A 299 9.43 -12.20 0.26
CA PHE A 299 10.29 -12.56 1.39
C PHE A 299 11.68 -12.94 0.89
N LYS A 300 12.70 -12.61 1.68
CA LYS A 300 14.10 -12.92 1.40
C LYS A 300 14.61 -14.01 2.33
N ASN A 301 14.47 -13.80 3.63
CA ASN A 301 14.96 -14.73 4.64
C ASN A 301 14.21 -14.59 5.98
N ILE A 302 14.48 -15.54 6.87
CA ILE A 302 14.08 -15.51 8.28
C ILE A 302 15.30 -15.69 9.17
N ALA A 303 15.46 -14.82 10.16
CA ALA A 303 16.50 -14.93 11.18
C ALA A 303 15.90 -15.33 12.54
N ASN A 304 16.58 -16.25 13.22
CA ASN A 304 16.35 -16.64 14.60
C ASN A 304 17.59 -17.38 15.12
N GLU A 305 17.86 -17.30 16.43
CA GLU A 305 19.02 -17.95 17.07
C GLU A 305 19.01 -19.49 16.93
N LEU A 306 17.83 -20.10 16.92
CA LEU A 306 17.64 -21.56 16.78
C LEU A 306 17.83 -22.03 15.33
N PHE A 307 17.84 -21.12 14.36
CA PHE A 307 17.95 -21.43 12.93
C PHE A 307 19.35 -21.16 12.36
N THR A 308 20.34 -20.89 13.20
CA THR A 308 21.71 -20.51 12.79
C THR A 308 22.47 -21.60 12.02
N LYS A 309 22.06 -22.87 12.18
CA LYS A 309 22.69 -24.05 11.53
C LYS A 309 21.93 -24.55 10.30
N VAL A 310 20.77 -23.96 10.00
CA VAL A 310 20.00 -24.26 8.79
C VAL A 310 20.12 -23.11 7.79
N LYS A 311 19.81 -23.38 6.52
CA LYS A 311 19.67 -22.29 5.54
C LYS A 311 18.53 -21.38 5.99
N ASN A 312 18.62 -20.07 5.73
CA ASN A 312 17.62 -19.10 6.18
C ASN A 312 16.77 -18.48 5.05
N GLU A 313 17.03 -18.91 3.81
CA GLU A 313 16.37 -18.38 2.61
C GLU A 313 14.88 -18.75 2.57
N ILE A 314 14.06 -17.77 2.19
CA ILE A 314 12.62 -17.95 1.93
C ILE A 314 12.39 -17.72 0.45
N TYR A 315 11.62 -18.62 -0.17
CA TYR A 315 11.15 -18.49 -1.52
C TYR A 315 9.79 -17.79 -1.54
N THR A 316 9.58 -16.91 -2.51
CA THR A 316 8.29 -16.23 -2.66
C THR A 316 7.52 -16.84 -3.81
N LYS A 317 6.37 -17.43 -3.51
CA LYS A 317 5.42 -17.94 -4.50
C LYS A 317 4.29 -16.94 -4.67
N THR A 318 4.03 -16.52 -5.91
CA THR A 318 2.82 -15.74 -6.23
C THR A 318 1.63 -16.69 -6.25
N THR A 319 0.60 -16.36 -5.46
CA THR A 319 -0.63 -17.14 -5.41
C THR A 319 -1.70 -16.31 -6.08
N THR A 320 -1.99 -16.58 -7.35
CA THR A 320 -3.09 -15.89 -8.04
C THR A 320 -4.40 -16.33 -7.37
N SER A 321 -5.08 -15.44 -6.66
CA SER A 321 -6.46 -15.69 -6.26
C SER A 321 -7.31 -15.72 -7.54
N SER A 322 -7.90 -16.87 -7.86
CA SER A 322 -8.77 -17.04 -9.03
C SER A 322 -10.01 -16.15 -8.99
N ASP A 323 -10.35 -15.62 -7.82
CA ASP A 323 -11.65 -15.00 -7.54
C ASP A 323 -11.61 -13.47 -7.52
N ASP A 324 -10.43 -12.84 -7.60
CA ASP A 324 -10.34 -11.39 -7.63
C ASP A 324 -10.47 -10.83 -9.05
N SER A 325 -11.73 -10.77 -9.50
CA SER A 325 -12.13 -10.17 -10.79
C SER A 325 -11.65 -8.72 -10.98
N THR A 326 -11.19 -8.05 -9.91
CA THR A 326 -10.90 -6.61 -9.91
C THR A 326 -9.43 -6.28 -10.22
N LYS A 327 -8.49 -7.24 -10.09
CA LYS A 327 -7.04 -7.08 -10.32
C LYS A 327 -6.31 -6.07 -9.43
N TRP A 328 -6.95 -5.50 -8.40
CA TRP A 328 -6.34 -4.50 -7.51
C TRP A 328 -5.66 -5.07 -6.28
N LYS A 329 -5.80 -6.39 -6.07
CA LYS A 329 -5.14 -7.10 -5.00
C LYS A 329 -4.15 -8.10 -5.55
N ASP A 330 -3.05 -8.25 -4.82
CA ASP A 330 -2.06 -9.28 -5.10
C ASP A 330 -1.70 -10.04 -3.82
N TYR A 331 -1.43 -11.34 -3.99
CA TYR A 331 -1.24 -12.29 -2.90
C TYR A 331 0.05 -13.09 -3.12
N LYS A 332 0.92 -13.08 -2.13
CA LYS A 332 2.19 -13.82 -2.15
C LYS A 332 2.41 -14.61 -0.86
N THR A 333 2.98 -15.80 -1.01
CA THR A 333 3.33 -16.68 0.10
C THR A 333 4.83 -16.85 0.19
N GLY A 334 5.39 -16.71 1.39
CA GLY A 334 6.78 -17.04 1.70
C GLY A 334 6.89 -18.50 2.15
N THR A 335 7.59 -19.31 1.37
CA THR A 335 7.80 -20.74 1.60
C THR A 335 9.25 -21.03 2.00
N TYR A 336 9.43 -21.93 2.95
CA TYR A 336 10.72 -22.50 3.33
C TYR A 336 10.84 -23.90 2.78
N GLU A 337 11.60 -24.04 1.71
CA GLU A 337 11.67 -25.26 0.90
C GLU A 337 12.86 -26.17 1.24
N ASN A 338 13.63 -25.82 2.28
CA ASN A 338 14.72 -26.67 2.74
C ASN A 338 14.21 -27.78 3.66
N PHE A 339 14.91 -28.91 3.62
CA PHE A 339 14.68 -30.09 4.43
C PHE A 339 15.57 -30.05 5.67
N ILE A 340 14.98 -30.21 6.85
CA ILE A 340 15.70 -30.12 8.12
C ILE A 340 15.28 -31.25 9.06
N ASP A 341 16.21 -31.65 9.91
CA ASP A 341 15.97 -32.56 11.03
C ASP A 341 16.56 -31.99 12.33
N TYR A 342 16.14 -32.54 13.46
CA TYR A 342 16.68 -32.22 14.78
C TYR A 342 17.90 -33.10 15.06
N ASP A 343 19.01 -32.47 15.41
CA ASP A 343 20.23 -33.13 15.88
C ASP A 343 20.05 -33.47 17.37
N TYR A 344 19.75 -34.73 17.65
CA TYR A 344 19.42 -35.21 19.00
C TYR A 344 20.60 -35.06 19.98
N ASP A 345 21.83 -35.23 19.49
CA ASP A 345 23.05 -35.18 20.29
C ASP A 345 23.39 -33.74 20.68
N ASN A 346 23.14 -32.78 19.79
CA ASN A 346 23.55 -31.40 19.99
C ASN A 346 22.40 -30.42 20.29
N GLY A 347 21.15 -30.84 20.12
CA GLY A 347 19.96 -30.07 20.49
C GLY A 347 19.63 -28.88 19.59
N TYR A 348 20.03 -28.91 18.31
CA TYR A 348 19.73 -27.87 17.31
C TYR A 348 19.20 -28.45 16.00
N LEU A 349 18.67 -27.61 15.11
CA LEU A 349 18.24 -28.04 13.77
C LEU A 349 19.41 -28.06 12.80
N VAL A 350 19.43 -29.04 11.90
CA VAL A 350 20.42 -29.15 10.81
C VAL A 350 19.74 -29.37 9.48
N ASN A 351 20.39 -28.96 8.39
CA ASN A 351 19.95 -29.33 7.05
C ASN A 351 20.05 -30.85 6.89
N SER A 352 19.00 -31.47 6.34
CA SER A 352 18.91 -32.92 6.21
C SER A 352 18.78 -33.35 4.75
N THR A 353 19.43 -34.47 4.44
CA THR A 353 19.26 -35.20 3.17
C THR A 353 18.28 -36.36 3.29
N LYS A 354 17.84 -36.69 4.52
CA LYS A 354 16.95 -37.83 4.82
C LYS A 354 15.48 -37.39 4.99
N SER A 355 15.25 -36.15 5.38
CA SER A 355 13.90 -35.64 5.65
C SER A 355 13.06 -35.66 4.39
N GLN A 356 11.80 -36.13 4.51
CA GLN A 356 10.87 -36.23 3.38
C GLN A 356 9.95 -35.00 3.24
N LYS A 357 9.95 -34.11 4.23
CA LYS A 357 9.11 -32.91 4.26
C LYS A 357 9.96 -31.67 4.49
N ALA A 358 9.82 -30.69 3.61
CA ALA A 358 10.43 -29.37 3.79
C ALA A 358 9.66 -28.55 4.83
N GLY A 359 10.35 -27.59 5.45
CA GLY A 359 9.74 -26.67 6.41
C GLY A 359 10.53 -26.55 7.71
N LEU A 360 10.25 -25.49 8.45
CA LEU A 360 10.82 -25.22 9.77
C LEU A 360 9.90 -25.73 10.87
N PHE A 361 10.49 -26.15 11.99
CA PHE A 361 9.79 -26.43 13.23
C PHE A 361 10.68 -25.97 14.39
N ILE A 362 10.16 -25.99 15.62
CA ILE A 362 10.93 -25.56 16.79
C ILE A 362 11.66 -26.75 17.42
N PRO A 363 12.97 -26.61 17.75
CA PRO A 363 13.72 -27.64 18.46
C PRO A 363 12.97 -28.19 19.68
N TYR A 364 13.00 -29.50 19.88
CA TYR A 364 12.20 -30.15 20.92
C TYR A 364 12.58 -29.74 22.36
N ASN A 365 13.85 -29.37 22.57
CA ASN A 365 14.41 -28.88 23.84
C ASN A 365 14.18 -27.39 24.09
N TYR A 366 13.54 -26.66 23.17
CA TYR A 366 13.35 -25.22 23.32
C TYR A 366 12.22 -24.86 24.29
N LYS A 367 12.48 -23.88 25.15
CA LYS A 367 11.52 -23.21 26.03
C LYS A 367 11.84 -21.72 26.07
N GLY A 368 10.82 -20.88 25.93
CA GLY A 368 10.97 -19.43 26.01
C GLY A 368 10.25 -18.68 24.89
N ASN A 369 10.63 -17.42 24.71
CA ASN A 369 10.07 -16.52 23.70
C ASN A 369 10.88 -16.63 22.40
N LEU A 370 10.37 -17.39 21.44
CA LEU A 370 10.93 -17.47 20.10
C LEU A 370 10.81 -16.10 19.41
N LYS A 371 11.96 -15.48 19.10
CA LYS A 371 12.02 -14.19 18.39
C LYS A 371 12.44 -14.43 16.94
N THR A 372 11.50 -14.32 16.01
CA THR A 372 11.80 -14.44 14.57
C THR A 372 11.84 -13.06 13.93
N ASN A 373 12.74 -12.88 12.97
CA ASN A 373 12.80 -11.69 12.14
C ASN A 373 12.66 -12.10 10.67
N TYR A 374 11.61 -11.61 10.01
CA TYR A 374 11.38 -11.83 8.59
C TYR A 374 11.86 -10.62 7.81
N VAL A 375 12.65 -10.85 6.77
CA VAL A 375 13.08 -9.79 5.85
C VAL A 375 12.23 -9.83 4.60
N LEU A 376 11.40 -8.81 4.42
CA LEU A 376 10.59 -8.57 3.23
C LEU A 376 11.26 -7.49 2.39
N TYR A 377 11.31 -7.68 1.08
CA TYR A 377 11.79 -6.69 0.12
C TYR A 377 10.64 -6.19 -0.75
N PHE A 378 10.59 -4.89 -0.99
CA PHE A 378 9.70 -4.27 -1.95
C PHE A 378 10.53 -3.43 -2.91
N ASN A 379 10.60 -3.84 -4.17
CA ASN A 379 11.33 -3.09 -5.18
C ASN A 379 10.38 -2.13 -5.89
N ASP A 380 10.40 -0.88 -5.44
CA ASP A 380 9.62 0.23 -5.98
C ASP A 380 10.35 1.00 -7.10
N LYS A 381 11.57 0.56 -7.42
CA LYS A 381 12.41 1.02 -8.51
C LYS A 381 12.57 -0.14 -9.49
N ALA A 382 12.76 0.11 -10.79
CA ALA A 382 12.92 -0.95 -11.76
C ALA A 382 14.07 -1.88 -11.34
N TYR A 383 14.01 -3.16 -11.72
CA TYR A 383 15.05 -4.13 -11.44
C TYR A 383 16.34 -3.72 -12.17
N SER A 384 17.17 -2.91 -11.51
CA SER A 384 18.48 -2.49 -11.97
C SER A 384 19.50 -2.92 -10.92
N ASN A 385 20.70 -3.30 -11.33
CA ASN A 385 21.76 -3.69 -10.39
C ASN A 385 22.16 -2.60 -9.39
N THR A 386 21.67 -1.37 -9.59
CA THR A 386 21.95 -0.18 -8.77
C THR A 386 20.80 0.25 -7.86
N SER A 387 19.60 -0.33 -7.98
CA SER A 387 18.45 0.08 -7.15
C SER A 387 18.37 -0.74 -5.86
N SER A 388 18.55 -0.09 -4.72
CA SER A 388 18.31 -0.70 -3.40
C SER A 388 16.81 -0.82 -3.15
N PRO A 389 16.25 -2.02 -2.91
CA PRO A 389 14.85 -2.18 -2.58
C PRO A 389 14.53 -1.57 -1.21
N ILE A 390 13.25 -1.36 -0.95
CA ILE A 390 12.77 -1.10 0.40
C ILE A 390 12.85 -2.42 1.19
N ILE A 391 13.48 -2.40 2.35
CA ILE A 391 13.67 -3.54 3.26
C ILE A 391 12.78 -3.35 4.49
N LEU A 392 11.95 -4.35 4.78
CA LEU A 392 11.10 -4.40 5.96
C LEU A 392 11.55 -5.57 6.85
N ASN A 393 12.06 -5.23 8.02
CA ASN A 393 12.43 -6.16 9.08
C ASN A 393 11.22 -6.37 10.00
N ILE A 394 10.57 -7.54 9.92
CA ILE A 394 9.37 -7.84 10.69
C ILE A 394 9.72 -8.80 11.83
N ASN A 395 9.71 -8.28 13.05
CA ASN A 395 9.92 -9.08 14.26
C ASN A 395 8.61 -9.73 14.69
N ASN A 396 8.66 -11.01 15.09
CA ASN A 396 7.53 -11.73 15.66
C ASN A 396 7.95 -12.58 16.86
N HIS A 397 7.04 -12.74 17.81
CA HIS A 397 7.31 -13.34 19.11
C HIS A 397 6.30 -14.44 19.39
N GLN A 398 6.78 -15.64 19.71
CA GLN A 398 5.93 -16.78 20.06
C GLN A 398 6.44 -17.45 21.35
N LEU A 399 5.56 -17.66 22.33
CA LEU A 399 5.93 -18.24 23.63
C LEU A 399 5.74 -19.76 23.65
N PHE A 400 6.80 -20.49 23.99
CA PHE A 400 6.78 -21.93 24.27
C PHE A 400 7.02 -22.19 25.76
N LYS A 401 5.98 -22.65 26.46
CA LYS A 401 5.99 -22.72 27.94
C LYS A 401 6.82 -23.88 28.53
N ARG A 402 6.97 -24.98 27.80
CA ARG A 402 7.60 -26.23 28.28
C ARG A 402 8.47 -26.83 27.17
N LYS A 403 9.51 -27.60 27.49
CA LYS A 403 10.26 -28.40 26.51
C LYS A 403 9.46 -29.68 26.20
N ILE A 404 9.61 -30.24 24.99
CA ILE A 404 9.04 -31.56 24.65
C ILE A 404 10.03 -32.66 25.00
N LEU A 405 11.31 -32.44 24.72
CA LEU A 405 12.37 -33.39 24.97
C LEU A 405 13.65 -32.63 25.27
N ASP A 406 14.35 -32.98 26.34
CA ASP A 406 15.66 -32.43 26.67
C ASP A 406 16.61 -33.56 27.04
N HIS A 407 17.62 -33.81 26.21
CA HIS A 407 18.61 -34.86 26.44
C HIS A 407 19.58 -34.53 27.60
N VAL A 408 19.79 -33.24 27.89
CA VAL A 408 20.69 -32.79 28.97
C VAL A 408 20.01 -32.99 30.32
N GLU A 409 18.73 -32.61 30.40
CA GLU A 409 17.93 -32.76 31.63
C GLU A 409 17.30 -34.16 31.76
N GLY A 410 17.32 -34.98 30.70
CA GLY A 410 16.68 -36.30 30.66
C GLY A 410 15.15 -36.21 30.76
N THR A 411 14.53 -35.15 30.23
CA THR A 411 13.09 -34.91 30.39
C THR A 411 12.34 -35.12 29.08
N ILE A 412 11.13 -35.69 29.19
CA ILE A 412 10.20 -35.89 28.07
C ILE A 412 8.80 -35.42 28.49
N GLN A 413 8.12 -34.67 27.63
CA GLN A 413 6.77 -34.17 27.87
C GLN A 413 5.75 -35.19 27.40
N LEU A 414 5.07 -35.82 28.34
CA LEU A 414 3.99 -36.78 28.07
C LEU A 414 2.63 -36.08 28.15
N LYS A 415 1.73 -36.45 27.23
CA LYS A 415 0.30 -36.15 27.31
C LYS A 415 -0.43 -37.49 27.29
N TYR A 416 -1.16 -37.77 28.36
CA TYR A 416 -1.94 -39.00 28.51
C TYR A 416 -3.30 -38.67 29.12
N GLU A 417 -4.31 -39.48 28.81
CA GLU A 417 -5.61 -39.40 29.47
C GLU A 417 -5.45 -39.90 30.90
N GLU A 418 -5.94 -39.12 31.87
CA GLU A 418 -5.77 -39.38 33.30
C GLU A 418 -6.56 -40.62 33.71
N ASN A 419 -5.93 -41.79 33.54
CA ASN A 419 -6.34 -43.05 34.15
C ASN A 419 -5.62 -43.19 35.50
N ASN A 420 -6.11 -44.06 36.39
CA ASN A 420 -5.51 -44.39 37.71
C ASN A 420 -4.12 -45.05 37.61
N ASP A 421 -3.35 -44.77 36.56
CA ASP A 421 -2.03 -45.30 36.30
C ASP A 421 -1.04 -44.69 37.29
N ILE A 422 -0.36 -45.56 38.03
CA ILE A 422 0.66 -45.16 39.00
C ILE A 422 1.98 -45.04 38.27
N PHE A 423 2.55 -43.83 38.22
CA PHE A 423 3.87 -43.62 37.65
C PHE A 423 4.96 -44.12 38.61
N ASP A 424 5.74 -45.11 38.16
CA ASP A 424 6.92 -45.58 38.88
C ASP A 424 8.10 -44.64 38.63
N SER A 425 8.34 -43.73 39.59
CA SER A 425 9.40 -42.73 39.53
C SER A 425 10.82 -43.31 39.50
N ASN A 426 10.99 -44.61 39.77
CA ASN A 426 12.31 -45.26 39.82
C ASN A 426 12.69 -45.97 38.51
N SER A 427 11.90 -45.80 37.46
CA SER A 427 12.18 -46.39 36.14
C SER A 427 13.19 -45.57 35.35
N THR A 428 14.18 -46.23 34.74
CA THR A 428 15.07 -45.62 33.74
C THR A 428 14.62 -46.04 32.34
N TYR A 429 14.57 -45.09 31.40
CA TYR A 429 14.16 -45.33 30.03
C TYR A 429 15.29 -44.95 29.07
N GLU A 430 15.49 -45.73 28.01
CA GLU A 430 16.46 -45.46 26.95
C GLU A 430 15.74 -45.39 25.61
N PHE A 431 16.00 -44.32 24.85
CA PHE A 431 15.40 -44.09 23.54
C PHE A 431 16.49 -43.99 22.49
N LYS A 432 16.35 -44.70 21.37
CA LYS A 432 17.13 -44.43 20.15
C LYS A 432 16.50 -43.28 19.37
N GLY A 433 17.24 -42.65 18.48
CA GLY A 433 16.71 -41.53 17.67
C GLY A 433 15.43 -41.87 16.89
N GLU A 434 15.31 -43.10 16.39
CA GLU A 434 14.11 -43.60 15.69
C GLU A 434 12.90 -43.73 16.64
N ASP A 435 13.14 -44.16 17.88
CA ASP A 435 12.12 -44.29 18.93
C ASP A 435 11.55 -42.92 19.31
N ILE A 436 12.40 -41.89 19.30
CA ILE A 436 12.01 -40.50 19.61
C ILE A 436 11.13 -39.92 18.48
N GLU A 437 11.48 -40.17 17.22
CA GLU A 437 10.64 -39.76 16.08
C GLU A 437 9.28 -40.48 16.07
N GLU A 438 9.24 -41.75 16.47
CA GLU A 438 7.99 -42.48 16.66
C GLU A 438 7.17 -41.87 17.81
N TYR A 439 7.81 -41.62 18.94
CA TYR A 439 7.22 -40.95 20.10
C TYR A 439 6.58 -39.60 19.74
N LEU A 440 7.30 -38.75 18.99
CA LEU A 440 6.85 -37.42 18.60
C LEU A 440 5.64 -37.45 17.65
N LYS A 441 5.43 -38.54 16.92
CA LYS A 441 4.24 -38.73 16.06
C LYS A 441 3.02 -39.17 16.85
N LEU A 442 3.21 -39.87 17.96
CA LEU A 442 2.16 -40.31 18.88
C LEU A 442 1.82 -39.15 19.83
N LYS A 443 1.08 -38.16 19.31
CA LYS A 443 0.77 -36.90 20.03
C LYS A 443 0.07 -37.11 21.39
N ASP A 444 -0.66 -38.22 21.56
CA ASP A 444 -1.42 -38.57 22.77
C ASP A 444 -1.27 -40.06 23.08
N PHE A 445 -0.94 -40.39 24.33
CA PHE A 445 -0.87 -41.76 24.83
C PHE A 445 -2.14 -42.12 25.63
N SER A 446 -2.63 -43.34 25.46
CA SER A 446 -3.76 -43.85 26.26
C SER A 446 -3.37 -44.23 27.69
N SER A 447 -2.08 -44.48 27.94
CA SER A 447 -1.54 -44.88 29.25
C SER A 447 -0.04 -44.62 29.35
N ILE A 448 0.45 -44.42 30.58
CA ILE A 448 1.89 -44.24 30.87
C ILE A 448 2.71 -45.52 30.64
N TYR A 449 2.08 -46.70 30.71
CA TYR A 449 2.73 -47.99 30.43
C TYR A 449 3.19 -48.13 28.97
N SER A 450 2.76 -47.24 28.08
CA SER A 450 3.28 -47.15 26.71
C SER A 450 4.80 -46.93 26.66
N LEU A 451 5.39 -46.41 27.74
CA LEU A 451 6.83 -46.21 27.87
C LEU A 451 7.60 -47.48 28.28
N ASP A 452 6.93 -48.53 28.75
CA ASP A 452 7.61 -49.74 29.25
C ASP A 452 8.44 -50.46 28.18
N ARG A 453 8.11 -50.26 26.89
CA ARG A 453 8.92 -50.75 25.77
C ARG A 453 10.33 -50.15 25.72
N TYR A 454 10.53 -49.01 26.37
CA TYR A 454 11.80 -48.29 26.46
C TYR A 454 12.49 -48.45 27.83
N LYS A 455 11.87 -49.17 28.77
CA LYS A 455 12.41 -49.33 30.13
C LYS A 455 13.70 -50.15 30.08
N VAL A 456 14.77 -49.61 30.66
CA VAL A 456 16.05 -50.31 30.80
C VAL A 456 15.85 -51.49 31.75
N LYS A 457 16.04 -52.71 31.23
CA LYS A 457 16.07 -53.90 32.08
C LYS A 457 17.45 -53.99 32.70
N ASN A 458 17.56 -53.64 33.98
CA ASN A 458 18.74 -53.97 34.77
C ASN A 458 18.85 -55.50 34.82
N GLY A 459 19.87 -56.04 34.17
CA GLY A 459 20.24 -57.46 34.22
C GLY A 459 20.95 -57.81 35.51
#